data_AF-A0A323TV97-F1
#
_entry.id   AF-A0A323TV97-F1
#
_cell.length_a   1.000
_cell.length_b   1.000
_cell.length_c   1.000
_cell.angle_alpha   90.00
_cell.angle_beta   90.00
_cell.angle_gamma   90.00
#
_symmetry.space_group_name_H-M   'P 1'
#
loop_
_entity.id
_entity.type
_entity.pdbx_description
1 polymer ?
#
loop_
_entity_poly.entity_id
_entity_poly.type
_entity_poly.pdbx_seq_one_letter_code
_entity_poly.pdbx_strand_id
1 'polypeptide(L)'
;MILMSGQMEQYLFHRGEYRQAYEYFGAHPTRNSTVFRIWAPSAKSVAVVGDFNDWIAREEDYCQKITNEGIWEVEIKKIKKSNLYKYQIETSWGEKILKSDPYAFYSELRPQTASIVNGKPKFHWADKKWLNNREIGYAKPINIYEVHLGSWKKKEDGTYYNYKEIAELLVEYMLEMNYTHIEIMPITEYPFDGSWGYQGTGYYSVTSRYGTPEDFMYFVNHFHKNNLGVILDWVPGHFCKDSHGLYRFDGSACYEYEDPSLGENEWGSANFNVSRNEVRSFLLSNLYFWIKEFHIDGIRMDAISNMLYYRDGLSENKRSVEFLQYLNQSLHEEYPDIMLIAEDSSAWPLVTKYQADGGLGFDFKWNMGWMNDTLKYMEQDPFFRKSHHGKLTFSFMYAFSENFILPLSHDEIVHGKNSILNKMPGYYEDKLAHVKNLYSYQMAHPGKKLNFMGNEFVQGLEWRYYEQLEWQLLKENKGSQDIQKYVKALNKLYLEEEALWHDGQDGFEWIEHENINENMLIFLRKTPNMEDFIIAVFNFSGKDHEKYPLGVPLEDGEYEAILDSNEKKFGGSYQGRKRKYKPIKKSWNYREQYIEIKIAKNSAIFLKYKK
;
A
#
# COMPACT_ATOMS: atom_id res chain seq x y z
N MET A 1 23.25 -35.92 -18.39
CA MET A 1 23.69 -34.54 -18.71
C MET A 1 23.10 -33.57 -17.67
N ILE A 2 23.28 -33.86 -16.37
CA ILE A 2 22.58 -33.21 -15.23
C ILE A 2 23.56 -32.42 -14.32
N LEU A 3 24.88 -32.54 -14.53
CA LEU A 3 25.92 -31.97 -13.66
C LEU A 3 26.42 -30.56 -14.07
N MET A 4 25.76 -29.89 -15.03
CA MET A 4 26.10 -28.50 -15.43
C MET A 4 24.96 -27.49 -15.20
N SER A 5 23.75 -27.93 -14.80
CA SER A 5 22.65 -27.03 -14.46
C SER A 5 22.80 -26.55 -13.02
N GLY A 6 22.95 -25.24 -12.78
CA GLY A 6 23.04 -24.67 -11.44
C GLY A 6 24.24 -23.75 -11.20
N GLN A 7 25.33 -23.86 -11.97
CA GLN A 7 26.55 -23.08 -11.68
C GLN A 7 26.34 -21.57 -11.82
N MET A 8 25.55 -21.15 -12.82
CA MET A 8 25.24 -19.74 -13.03
C MET A 8 24.29 -19.23 -11.94
N GLU A 9 23.29 -20.02 -11.59
CA GLU A 9 22.31 -19.73 -10.54
C GLU A 9 23.01 -19.55 -9.19
N GLN A 10 23.91 -20.48 -8.84
CA GLN A 10 24.75 -20.40 -7.64
C GLN A 10 25.64 -19.15 -7.66
N TYR A 11 26.32 -18.90 -8.78
CA TYR A 11 27.19 -17.73 -8.93
C TYR A 11 26.44 -16.41 -8.75
N LEU A 12 25.29 -16.24 -9.41
CA LEU A 12 24.45 -15.04 -9.29
C LEU A 12 23.89 -14.91 -7.87
N PHE A 13 23.49 -16.02 -7.24
CA PHE A 13 22.93 -16.01 -5.89
C PHE A 13 23.94 -15.48 -4.88
N HIS A 14 25.17 -16.00 -4.90
CA HIS A 14 26.27 -15.58 -4.03
C HIS A 14 26.83 -14.19 -4.38
N ARG A 15 26.53 -13.66 -5.58
CA ARG A 15 26.81 -12.26 -5.95
C ARG A 15 25.75 -11.26 -5.51
N GLY A 16 24.57 -11.71 -5.09
CA GLY A 16 23.48 -10.81 -4.72
C GLY A 16 22.72 -10.24 -5.92
N GLU A 17 22.85 -10.91 -7.07
CA GLU A 17 22.32 -10.46 -8.35
C GLU A 17 21.24 -11.42 -8.89
N TYR A 18 20.94 -12.51 -8.18
CA TYR A 18 19.94 -13.45 -8.67
C TYR A 18 18.53 -12.96 -8.38
N ARG A 19 17.74 -12.80 -9.46
CA ARG A 19 16.37 -12.24 -9.45
C ARG A 19 15.28 -13.31 -9.47
N GLN A 20 15.64 -14.59 -9.62
CA GLN A 20 14.70 -15.70 -9.75
C GLN A 20 15.14 -16.89 -8.89
N ALA A 21 15.65 -16.62 -7.69
CA ALA A 21 16.11 -17.63 -6.74
C ALA A 21 15.07 -18.72 -6.46
N TYR A 22 13.78 -18.37 -6.48
CA TYR A 22 12.66 -19.31 -6.32
C TYR A 22 12.54 -20.37 -7.44
N GLU A 23 13.10 -20.15 -8.63
CA GLU A 23 13.16 -21.18 -9.69
C GLU A 23 14.19 -22.27 -9.37
N TYR A 24 15.15 -21.99 -8.47
CA TYR A 24 16.22 -22.89 -8.09
C TYR A 24 16.01 -23.48 -6.69
N PHE A 25 15.79 -22.62 -5.70
CA PHE A 25 15.55 -22.98 -4.30
C PHE A 25 14.09 -23.40 -4.05
N GLY A 26 13.86 -24.11 -2.95
CA GLY A 26 12.55 -24.61 -2.55
C GLY A 26 12.29 -26.04 -2.99
N ALA A 27 11.03 -26.45 -2.93
CA ALA A 27 10.56 -27.77 -3.36
C ALA A 27 10.01 -27.76 -4.79
N HIS A 28 10.69 -28.48 -5.69
CA HIS A 28 10.36 -28.57 -7.11
C HIS A 28 9.94 -30.00 -7.48
N PRO A 29 8.62 -30.28 -7.52
CA PRO A 29 8.11 -31.60 -7.86
C PRO A 29 8.34 -31.92 -9.34
N THR A 30 8.89 -33.10 -9.60
CA THR A 30 9.03 -33.71 -10.92
C THR A 30 7.95 -34.78 -11.12
N ARG A 31 8.06 -35.59 -12.19
CA ARG A 31 7.12 -36.68 -12.45
C ARG A 31 7.11 -37.76 -11.34
N ASN A 32 8.26 -38.05 -10.73
CA ASN A 32 8.44 -39.22 -9.83
C ASN A 32 9.17 -38.89 -8.51
N SER A 33 9.60 -37.65 -8.33
CA SER A 33 10.40 -37.19 -7.20
C SER A 33 10.13 -35.70 -6.94
N THR A 34 10.65 -35.19 -5.84
CA THR A 34 10.74 -33.76 -5.59
C THR A 34 12.20 -33.42 -5.29
N VAL A 35 12.71 -32.37 -5.93
CA VAL A 35 14.02 -31.83 -5.61
C VAL A 35 13.85 -30.71 -4.60
N PHE A 36 14.60 -30.76 -3.51
CA PHE A 36 14.61 -29.75 -2.46
C PHE A 36 15.96 -29.07 -2.46
N ARG A 37 15.96 -27.73 -2.42
CA ARG A 37 17.18 -26.93 -2.32
C ARG A 37 17.01 -25.84 -1.29
N ILE A 38 18.01 -25.69 -0.44
CA ILE A 38 18.01 -24.73 0.66
C ILE A 38 19.39 -24.14 0.88
N TRP A 39 19.43 -22.87 1.28
CA TRP A 39 20.65 -22.20 1.72
C TRP A 39 20.72 -22.18 3.25
N ALA A 40 21.73 -22.86 3.81
CA ALA A 40 21.98 -23.01 5.24
C ALA A 40 23.51 -23.13 5.48
N PRO A 41 24.25 -22.02 5.38
CA PRO A 41 25.72 -22.02 5.34
C PRO A 41 26.43 -22.58 6.56
N SER A 42 25.87 -22.37 7.75
CA SER A 42 26.47 -22.79 9.02
C SER A 42 25.96 -24.16 9.50
N ALA A 43 25.06 -24.81 8.76
CA ALA A 43 24.53 -26.12 9.11
C ALA A 43 25.61 -27.22 9.04
N LYS A 44 25.55 -28.18 9.97
CA LYS A 44 26.33 -29.42 9.91
C LYS A 44 25.71 -30.45 8.98
N SER A 45 24.40 -30.60 9.07
CA SER A 45 23.62 -31.49 8.22
C SER A 45 22.21 -30.92 8.02
N VAL A 46 21.59 -31.24 6.89
CA VAL A 46 20.21 -30.86 6.57
C VAL A 46 19.49 -32.10 6.07
N ALA A 47 18.27 -32.34 6.54
CA ALA A 47 17.38 -33.39 6.04
C ALA A 47 15.99 -32.83 5.78
N VAL A 48 15.25 -33.44 4.86
CA VAL A 48 13.85 -33.08 4.58
C VAL A 48 12.94 -34.06 5.32
N VAL A 49 12.11 -33.53 6.21
CA VAL A 49 11.18 -34.33 7.03
C VAL A 49 9.76 -33.89 6.78
N GLY A 50 8.81 -34.82 6.86
CA GLY A 50 7.42 -34.56 6.52
C GLY A 50 6.51 -35.75 6.78
N ASP A 51 5.29 -35.67 6.27
CA ASP A 51 4.30 -36.74 6.40
C ASP A 51 4.77 -38.08 5.79
N PHE A 52 5.58 -38.04 4.74
CA PHE A 52 6.09 -39.19 4.00
C PHE A 52 7.19 -40.00 4.72
N ASN A 53 7.76 -39.46 5.81
CA ASN A 53 8.74 -40.15 6.65
C ASN A 53 8.41 -40.03 8.15
N ASP A 54 7.13 -39.81 8.48
CA ASP A 54 6.64 -39.66 9.86
C ASP A 54 7.42 -38.60 10.67
N TRP A 55 7.89 -37.55 9.99
CA TRP A 55 8.73 -36.48 10.55
C TRP A 55 10.08 -36.97 11.13
N ILE A 56 10.54 -38.15 10.74
CA ILE A 56 11.80 -38.75 11.17
C ILE A 56 12.72 -38.92 9.96
N ALA A 57 13.86 -38.22 9.98
CA ALA A 57 14.83 -38.27 8.89
C ALA A 57 15.43 -39.68 8.73
N ARG A 58 15.34 -40.23 7.51
CA ARG A 58 16.03 -41.45 7.08
C ARG A 58 17.28 -41.09 6.27
N GLU A 59 18.11 -42.06 5.96
CA GLU A 59 19.37 -41.84 5.23
C GLU A 59 19.14 -41.16 3.88
N GLU A 60 18.10 -41.56 3.14
CA GLU A 60 17.76 -40.98 1.83
C GLU A 60 17.14 -39.57 1.88
N ASP A 61 16.80 -39.08 3.07
CA ASP A 61 16.18 -37.77 3.27
C ASP A 61 17.23 -36.66 3.54
N TYR A 62 18.49 -37.04 3.78
CA TYR A 62 19.59 -36.12 4.02
C TYR A 62 20.09 -35.45 2.73
N CYS A 63 20.30 -34.14 2.81
CA CYS A 63 20.81 -33.32 1.73
C CYS A 63 22.32 -33.45 1.57
N GLN A 64 22.77 -33.41 0.31
CA GLN A 64 24.16 -33.25 -0.06
C GLN A 64 24.49 -31.75 -0.12
N LYS A 65 25.66 -31.38 0.39
CA LYS A 65 26.18 -30.02 0.27
C LYS A 65 26.74 -29.82 -1.14
N ILE A 66 26.10 -28.96 -1.94
CA ILE A 66 26.46 -28.74 -3.35
C ILE A 66 27.36 -27.52 -3.57
N THR A 67 27.40 -26.57 -2.63
CA THR A 67 28.39 -25.47 -2.60
C THR A 67 29.03 -25.34 -1.23
N ASN A 68 30.29 -24.87 -1.17
CA ASN A 68 30.97 -24.66 0.12
C ASN A 68 30.28 -23.55 0.92
N GLU A 69 29.66 -22.61 0.21
CA GLU A 69 28.91 -21.44 0.65
C GLU A 69 27.51 -21.77 1.20
N GLY A 70 27.14 -23.05 1.27
CA GLY A 70 26.00 -23.47 2.10
C GLY A 70 24.73 -23.89 1.38
N ILE A 71 24.80 -24.20 0.08
CA ILE A 71 23.64 -24.72 -0.62
C ILE A 71 23.58 -26.24 -0.44
N TRP A 72 22.41 -26.75 -0.03
CA TRP A 72 22.12 -28.15 0.20
C TRP A 72 21.03 -28.62 -0.77
N GLU A 73 21.14 -29.85 -1.27
CA GLU A 73 20.18 -30.45 -2.21
C GLU A 73 19.87 -31.91 -1.85
N VAL A 74 18.61 -32.32 -2.02
CA VAL A 74 18.21 -33.73 -2.06
C VAL A 74 17.09 -33.93 -3.09
N GLU A 75 17.12 -35.06 -3.78
CA GLU A 75 16.00 -35.54 -4.60
C GLU A 75 15.35 -36.74 -3.92
N ILE A 76 14.12 -36.58 -3.44
CA ILE A 76 13.39 -37.66 -2.75
C ILE A 76 12.29 -38.21 -3.65
N LYS A 77 12.31 -39.53 -3.84
CA LYS A 77 11.35 -40.23 -4.71
C LYS A 77 9.97 -40.33 -4.05
N LYS A 78 8.93 -40.39 -4.88
CA LYS A 78 7.53 -40.61 -4.49
C LYS A 78 6.91 -39.53 -3.60
N ILE A 79 7.59 -38.40 -3.38
CA ILE A 79 6.96 -37.19 -2.84
C ILE A 79 6.13 -36.54 -3.94
N LYS A 80 4.91 -36.12 -3.59
CA LYS A 80 3.93 -35.54 -4.50
C LYS A 80 3.52 -34.15 -4.04
N LYS A 81 2.77 -33.46 -4.90
CA LYS A 81 2.06 -32.25 -4.48
C LYS A 81 1.18 -32.55 -3.25
N SER A 82 1.03 -31.54 -2.39
CA SER A 82 0.29 -31.57 -1.13
C SER A 82 0.97 -32.28 0.04
N ASN A 83 2.12 -32.96 -0.14
CA ASN A 83 2.88 -33.46 0.99
C ASN A 83 3.39 -32.31 1.87
N LEU A 84 3.27 -32.49 3.18
CA LEU A 84 3.81 -31.57 4.18
C LEU A 84 5.31 -31.82 4.36
N TYR A 85 6.10 -30.77 4.47
CA TYR A 85 7.53 -30.90 4.76
C TYR A 85 8.10 -29.70 5.53
N LYS A 86 9.23 -29.96 6.19
CA LYS A 86 10.14 -28.99 6.79
C LYS A 86 11.58 -29.46 6.58
N TYR A 87 12.53 -28.56 6.78
CA TYR A 87 13.93 -28.93 6.91
C TYR A 87 14.26 -29.19 8.38
N GLN A 88 14.83 -30.36 8.67
CA GLN A 88 15.55 -30.61 9.91
C GLN A 88 17.00 -30.19 9.71
N ILE A 89 17.42 -29.14 10.40
CA ILE A 89 18.76 -28.57 10.31
C ILE A 89 19.51 -28.91 11.59
N GLU A 90 20.67 -29.56 11.46
CA GLU A 90 21.62 -29.71 12.56
C GLU A 90 22.55 -28.50 12.59
N THR A 91 22.49 -27.72 13.66
CA THR A 91 23.28 -26.50 13.83
C THR A 91 24.76 -26.81 14.05
N SER A 92 25.63 -25.80 13.95
CA SER A 92 27.05 -25.92 14.31
C SER A 92 27.28 -26.39 15.76
N TRP A 93 26.29 -26.20 16.65
CA TRP A 93 26.30 -26.66 18.04
C TRP A 93 25.74 -28.08 18.24
N GLY A 94 25.22 -28.73 17.19
CA GLY A 94 24.68 -30.09 17.23
C GLY A 94 23.19 -30.19 17.61
N GLU A 95 22.51 -29.06 17.79
CA GLU A 95 21.06 -29.03 17.98
C GLU A 95 20.35 -29.32 16.65
N LYS A 96 19.25 -30.09 16.69
CA LYS A 96 18.39 -30.31 15.53
C LYS A 96 17.14 -29.44 15.63
N ILE A 97 17.00 -28.48 14.72
CA ILE A 97 15.86 -27.57 14.64
C ILE A 97 15.02 -27.85 13.40
N LEU A 98 13.73 -27.50 13.45
CA LEU A 98 12.81 -27.62 12.32
C LEU A 98 12.50 -26.24 11.74
N LYS A 99 12.69 -26.10 10.43
CA LYS A 99 12.46 -24.86 9.68
C LYS A 99 11.49 -25.09 8.54
N SER A 100 10.57 -24.15 8.36
CA SER A 100 9.79 -24.04 7.13
C SER A 100 10.72 -23.64 5.98
N ASP A 101 10.34 -24.00 4.76
CA ASP A 101 11.12 -23.64 3.57
C ASP A 101 11.01 -22.12 3.30
N PRO A 102 12.13 -21.37 3.30
CA PRO A 102 12.13 -19.94 2.95
C PRO A 102 11.52 -19.65 1.58
N TYR A 103 11.60 -20.61 0.66
CA TYR A 103 11.11 -20.56 -0.72
C TYR A 103 9.87 -21.44 -0.93
N ALA A 104 9.12 -21.75 0.13
CA ALA A 104 7.84 -22.45 0.01
C ALA A 104 6.86 -21.64 -0.85
N PHE A 105 6.30 -22.26 -1.90
CA PHE A 105 5.22 -21.66 -2.69
C PHE A 105 3.85 -21.75 -2.02
N TYR A 106 3.71 -22.59 -1.00
CA TYR A 106 2.49 -22.74 -0.23
C TYR A 106 2.81 -23.30 1.17
N SER A 107 2.05 -22.89 2.17
CA SER A 107 2.24 -23.23 3.58
C SER A 107 0.94 -23.75 4.19
N GLU A 108 1.05 -24.51 5.28
CA GLU A 108 -0.12 -24.88 6.07
C GLU A 108 -0.82 -23.65 6.67
N LEU A 109 -2.12 -23.79 6.93
CA LEU A 109 -2.88 -22.80 7.68
C LEU A 109 -2.36 -22.71 9.11
N ARG A 110 -1.99 -21.49 9.53
CA ARG A 110 -1.63 -21.17 10.92
C ARG A 110 -2.68 -21.71 11.93
N PRO A 111 -2.25 -22.20 13.11
CA PRO A 111 -0.91 -22.10 13.68
C PRO A 111 0.07 -23.18 13.19
N GLN A 112 -0.33 -24.03 12.24
CA GLN A 112 0.60 -24.98 11.63
C GLN A 112 1.63 -24.23 10.77
N THR A 113 2.77 -24.87 10.55
CA THR A 113 3.98 -24.21 10.03
C THR A 113 4.72 -25.06 8.99
N ALA A 114 4.23 -26.23 8.59
CA ALA A 114 4.90 -26.95 7.51
C ALA A 114 4.73 -26.21 6.18
N SER A 115 5.75 -26.33 5.35
CA SER A 115 5.64 -25.99 3.94
C SER A 115 4.91 -27.12 3.22
N ILE A 116 4.21 -26.78 2.14
CA ILE A 116 3.49 -27.75 1.33
C ILE A 116 4.20 -27.87 -0.01
N VAL A 117 4.50 -29.10 -0.44
CA VAL A 117 5.03 -29.34 -1.78
C VAL A 117 3.94 -28.93 -2.77
N ASN A 118 4.06 -27.76 -3.38
CA ASN A 118 3.11 -27.30 -4.41
C ASN A 118 3.76 -27.21 -5.80
N GLY A 119 5.06 -26.92 -5.84
CA GLY A 119 5.74 -26.42 -7.03
C GLY A 119 5.26 -25.02 -7.41
N LYS A 120 5.88 -24.44 -8.44
CA LYS A 120 5.50 -23.10 -8.90
C LYS A 120 4.02 -23.06 -9.31
N PRO A 121 3.24 -22.07 -8.83
CA PRO A 121 1.82 -21.99 -9.13
C PRO A 121 1.57 -21.85 -10.64
N LYS A 122 0.44 -22.38 -11.11
CA LYS A 122 0.10 -22.37 -12.55
C LYS A 122 -1.32 -21.86 -12.76
N PHE A 123 -1.46 -20.80 -13.54
CA PHE A 123 -2.75 -20.17 -13.83
C PHE A 123 -2.85 -19.72 -15.29
N HIS A 124 -4.07 -19.70 -15.82
CA HIS A 124 -4.36 -19.21 -17.17
C HIS A 124 -4.83 -17.76 -17.11
N TRP A 125 -3.89 -16.85 -17.33
CA TRP A 125 -4.12 -15.41 -17.34
C TRP A 125 -4.92 -14.93 -18.56
N ALA A 126 -5.80 -13.95 -18.34
CA ALA A 126 -6.63 -13.31 -19.36
C ALA A 126 -6.54 -11.78 -19.29
N ASP A 127 -5.44 -11.26 -18.77
CA ASP A 127 -5.19 -9.85 -18.45
C ASP A 127 -4.20 -9.16 -19.40
N LYS A 128 -3.83 -9.80 -20.51
CA LYS A 128 -2.89 -9.24 -21.51
C LYS A 128 -3.23 -7.81 -21.94
N LYS A 129 -4.53 -7.49 -22.05
CA LYS A 129 -4.98 -6.13 -22.38
C LYS A 129 -4.58 -5.12 -21.29
N TRP A 130 -4.73 -5.49 -20.02
CA TRP A 130 -4.32 -4.65 -18.89
C TRP A 130 -2.82 -4.42 -18.90
N LEU A 131 -2.02 -5.50 -18.89
CA LEU A 131 -0.55 -5.41 -18.87
C LEU A 131 0.02 -4.57 -20.03
N ASN A 132 -0.56 -4.68 -21.23
CA ASN A 132 -0.14 -3.88 -22.39
C ASN A 132 -0.43 -2.37 -22.27
N ASN A 133 -1.37 -1.97 -21.39
CA ASN A 133 -1.77 -0.57 -21.19
C ASN A 133 -1.40 -0.03 -19.80
N ARG A 134 -0.77 -0.88 -18.98
CA ARG A 134 -0.32 -0.53 -17.64
C ARG A 134 0.78 0.51 -17.72
N GLU A 135 0.81 1.40 -16.74
CA GLU A 135 1.85 2.40 -16.55
C GLU A 135 1.90 2.80 -15.08
N ILE A 136 3.00 3.44 -14.67
CA ILE A 136 3.20 3.93 -13.29
C ILE A 136 2.10 4.90 -12.84
N GLY A 137 1.49 5.65 -13.76
CA GLY A 137 0.33 6.50 -13.45
C GLY A 137 0.68 7.94 -13.00
N TYR A 138 1.86 8.45 -13.36
CA TYR A 138 2.25 9.84 -13.09
C TYR A 138 1.21 10.86 -13.60
N ALA A 139 0.76 10.68 -14.85
CA ALA A 139 -0.21 11.52 -15.53
C ALA A 139 -1.59 10.82 -15.67
N LYS A 140 -1.97 10.04 -14.65
CA LYS A 140 -3.30 9.42 -14.54
C LYS A 140 -3.90 9.65 -13.15
N PRO A 141 -5.23 9.52 -13.01
CA PRO A 141 -5.84 9.47 -11.70
C PRO A 141 -5.43 8.17 -10.99
N ILE A 142 -4.84 8.30 -9.80
CA ILE A 142 -4.57 7.19 -8.89
C ILE A 142 -5.32 7.44 -7.59
N ASN A 143 -6.37 6.66 -7.40
CA ASN A 143 -7.22 6.63 -6.23
C ASN A 143 -7.28 5.20 -5.69
N ILE A 144 -6.64 4.99 -4.54
CA ILE A 144 -6.32 3.70 -3.94
C ILE A 144 -7.31 3.42 -2.81
N TYR A 145 -7.93 2.24 -2.85
CA TYR A 145 -8.69 1.66 -1.74
C TYR A 145 -7.79 0.67 -0.99
N GLU A 146 -7.32 1.02 0.19
CA GLU A 146 -6.45 0.17 1.00
C GLU A 146 -7.29 -0.83 1.82
N VAL A 147 -6.91 -2.12 1.79
CA VAL A 147 -7.74 -3.23 2.30
C VAL A 147 -6.93 -4.28 3.05
N HIS A 148 -7.42 -4.64 4.25
CA HIS A 148 -7.06 -5.90 4.90
C HIS A 148 -8.10 -6.99 4.57
N LEU A 149 -7.72 -7.97 3.76
CA LEU A 149 -8.66 -8.99 3.24
C LEU A 149 -9.40 -9.75 4.35
N GLY A 150 -8.74 -10.07 5.46
CA GLY A 150 -9.35 -10.84 6.56
C GLY A 150 -10.39 -10.10 7.40
N SER A 151 -10.47 -8.78 7.30
CA SER A 151 -11.37 -7.94 8.12
C SER A 151 -12.22 -6.98 7.29
N TRP A 152 -12.10 -6.98 5.96
CA TRP A 152 -13.02 -6.22 5.11
C TRP A 152 -14.46 -6.72 5.27
N LYS A 153 -14.68 -8.02 5.01
CA LYS A 153 -15.99 -8.67 5.11
C LYS A 153 -15.82 -10.15 5.42
N LYS A 154 -16.70 -10.70 6.26
CA LYS A 154 -16.75 -12.13 6.60
C LYS A 154 -18.05 -12.75 6.09
N LYS A 155 -18.05 -14.07 5.92
CA LYS A 155 -19.26 -14.84 5.63
C LYS A 155 -20.19 -14.82 6.85
N GLU A 156 -21.46 -15.18 6.64
CA GLU A 156 -22.46 -15.22 7.71
C GLU A 156 -22.09 -16.20 8.85
N ASP A 157 -21.34 -17.26 8.53
CA ASP A 157 -20.83 -18.23 9.51
C ASP A 157 -19.55 -17.77 10.24
N GLY A 158 -19.06 -16.55 9.94
CA GLY A 158 -17.86 -15.96 10.52
C GLY A 158 -16.55 -16.38 9.87
N THR A 159 -16.59 -17.25 8.85
CA THR A 159 -15.39 -17.66 8.11
C THR A 159 -14.95 -16.60 7.09
N TYR A 160 -13.70 -16.71 6.65
CA TYR A 160 -13.17 -15.83 5.61
C TYR A 160 -13.74 -16.19 4.24
N TYR A 161 -13.87 -15.17 3.39
CA TYR A 161 -13.93 -15.38 1.95
C TYR A 161 -12.57 -15.84 1.45
N ASN A 162 -12.55 -16.80 0.53
CA ASN A 162 -11.33 -17.11 -0.20
C ASN A 162 -11.02 -16.00 -1.23
N TYR A 163 -9.82 -16.01 -1.81
CA TYR A 163 -9.37 -15.00 -2.77
C TYR A 163 -10.30 -14.85 -3.97
N LYS A 164 -10.90 -15.94 -4.48
CA LYS A 164 -11.84 -15.86 -5.60
C LYS A 164 -13.14 -15.16 -5.22
N GLU A 165 -13.70 -15.55 -4.09
CA GLU A 165 -14.98 -15.01 -3.61
C GLU A 165 -14.85 -13.53 -3.22
N ILE A 166 -13.76 -13.15 -2.52
CA ILE A 166 -13.57 -11.75 -2.10
C ILE A 166 -13.23 -10.84 -3.28
N ALA A 167 -12.56 -11.36 -4.32
CA ALA A 167 -12.26 -10.59 -5.53
C ALA A 167 -13.53 -10.06 -6.20
N GLU A 168 -14.56 -10.92 -6.34
CA GLU A 168 -15.82 -10.54 -6.98
C GLU A 168 -16.53 -9.43 -6.20
N LEU A 169 -16.58 -9.56 -4.87
CA LEU A 169 -17.20 -8.57 -3.99
C LEU A 169 -16.44 -7.23 -3.99
N LEU A 170 -15.11 -7.26 -3.93
CA LEU A 170 -14.27 -6.06 -3.92
C LEU A 170 -14.32 -5.32 -5.25
N VAL A 171 -14.26 -6.04 -6.38
CA VAL A 171 -14.36 -5.42 -7.70
C VAL A 171 -15.72 -4.76 -7.91
N GLU A 172 -16.82 -5.42 -7.55
CA GLU A 172 -18.16 -4.83 -7.61
C GLU A 172 -18.21 -3.53 -6.79
N TYR A 173 -17.72 -3.57 -5.54
CA TYR A 173 -17.70 -2.43 -4.65
C TYR A 173 -16.84 -1.27 -5.17
N MET A 174 -15.63 -1.57 -5.66
CA MET A 174 -14.69 -0.57 -6.11
C MET A 174 -15.10 0.10 -7.41
N LEU A 175 -15.68 -0.65 -8.35
CA LEU A 175 -16.28 -0.07 -9.55
C LEU A 175 -17.45 0.83 -9.19
N GLU A 176 -18.29 0.42 -8.23
CA GLU A 176 -19.35 1.28 -7.74
C GLU A 176 -18.80 2.59 -7.15
N MET A 177 -17.73 2.49 -6.36
CA MET A 177 -17.13 3.62 -5.66
C MET A 177 -16.16 4.44 -6.52
N ASN A 178 -15.90 4.05 -7.77
CA ASN A 178 -14.98 4.73 -8.71
C ASN A 178 -13.52 4.79 -8.20
N TYR A 179 -13.04 3.72 -7.56
CA TYR A 179 -11.61 3.55 -7.28
C TYR A 179 -10.87 3.06 -8.53
N THR A 180 -9.54 3.25 -8.54
CA THR A 180 -8.68 2.83 -9.66
C THR A 180 -7.76 1.67 -9.31
N HIS A 181 -7.36 1.59 -8.03
CA HIS A 181 -6.40 0.63 -7.52
C HIS A 181 -6.88 0.11 -6.16
N ILE A 182 -6.58 -1.16 -5.90
CA ILE A 182 -6.61 -1.71 -4.54
C ILE A 182 -5.17 -1.76 -4.03
N GLU A 183 -4.96 -1.39 -2.79
CA GLU A 183 -3.73 -1.71 -2.07
C GLU A 183 -4.07 -2.76 -1.02
N ILE A 184 -3.52 -3.96 -1.16
CA ILE A 184 -3.73 -5.04 -0.20
C ILE A 184 -2.59 -5.02 0.81
N MET A 185 -2.95 -5.02 2.09
CA MET A 185 -2.00 -5.23 3.19
C MET A 185 -1.29 -6.59 3.02
N PRO A 186 -0.13 -6.81 3.68
CA PRO A 186 0.74 -7.93 3.31
C PRO A 186 0.05 -9.30 3.31
N ILE A 187 0.20 -10.01 2.20
CA ILE A 187 -0.34 -11.37 1.99
C ILE A 187 0.74 -12.46 1.93
N THR A 188 2.01 -12.12 2.16
CA THR A 188 3.07 -13.09 2.52
C THR A 188 2.59 -13.98 3.68
N GLU A 189 2.99 -15.24 3.79
CA GLU A 189 2.55 -16.06 4.94
C GLU A 189 3.13 -15.54 6.27
N TYR A 190 2.24 -15.33 7.25
CA TYR A 190 2.56 -14.80 8.58
C TYR A 190 1.86 -15.61 9.68
N PRO A 191 2.47 -15.77 10.87
CA PRO A 191 1.95 -16.66 11.91
C PRO A 191 0.80 -16.05 12.72
N PHE A 192 0.74 -14.72 12.83
CA PHE A 192 -0.17 -14.03 13.75
C PHE A 192 -1.04 -12.98 13.06
N ASP A 193 -2.37 -13.10 13.18
CA ASP A 193 -3.33 -12.15 12.57
C ASP A 193 -3.17 -10.72 13.06
N GLY A 194 -2.81 -10.53 14.34
CA GLY A 194 -2.64 -9.20 14.91
C GLY A 194 -1.41 -8.45 14.44
N SER A 195 -0.55 -9.08 13.63
CA SER A 195 0.52 -8.39 12.91
C SER A 195 0.03 -7.71 11.62
N TRP A 196 -1.22 -7.99 11.22
CA TRP A 196 -1.85 -7.53 9.97
C TRP A 196 -1.11 -7.93 8.69
N GLY A 197 -0.15 -8.84 8.82
CA GLY A 197 0.72 -9.30 7.74
C GLY A 197 2.15 -8.76 7.80
N TYR A 198 2.42 -7.71 8.58
CA TYR A 198 3.74 -7.06 8.62
C TYR A 198 4.84 -7.90 9.30
N GLN A 199 4.49 -9.04 9.91
CA GLN A 199 5.46 -9.97 10.49
C GLN A 199 5.49 -11.29 9.70
N GLY A 200 6.06 -11.23 8.49
CA GLY A 200 6.15 -12.38 7.58
C GLY A 200 7.12 -13.48 8.04
N THR A 201 6.80 -14.72 7.65
CA THR A 201 7.66 -15.91 7.82
C THR A 201 7.83 -16.74 6.55
N GLY A 202 6.88 -16.69 5.60
CA GLY A 202 6.93 -17.44 4.33
C GLY A 202 6.86 -16.52 3.12
N TYR A 203 7.95 -15.83 2.80
CA TYR A 203 8.02 -14.76 1.80
C TYR A 203 7.54 -15.17 0.40
N TYR A 204 7.76 -16.42 -0.01
CA TYR A 204 7.34 -16.95 -1.31
C TYR A 204 5.99 -17.67 -1.29
N SER A 205 5.30 -17.63 -0.15
CA SER A 205 3.98 -18.21 0.04
C SER A 205 2.98 -17.08 0.22
N VAL A 206 1.96 -17.04 -0.64
CA VAL A 206 0.74 -16.31 -0.29
C VAL A 206 0.08 -16.98 0.92
N THR A 207 -0.51 -16.19 1.81
CA THR A 207 -1.09 -16.71 3.04
C THR A 207 -2.25 -17.65 2.72
N SER A 208 -2.20 -18.82 3.34
CA SER A 208 -3.18 -19.91 3.19
C SER A 208 -4.54 -19.60 3.81
N ARG A 209 -4.65 -18.52 4.59
CA ARG A 209 -5.89 -18.05 5.24
C ARG A 209 -7.07 -17.89 4.29
N TYR A 210 -6.78 -17.48 3.05
CA TYR A 210 -7.81 -17.15 2.05
C TYR A 210 -7.75 -18.08 0.83
N GLY A 211 -7.08 -19.23 0.92
CA GLY A 211 -7.03 -20.24 -0.15
C GLY A 211 -5.65 -20.43 -0.76
N THR A 212 -5.63 -20.86 -2.02
CA THR A 212 -4.41 -21.29 -2.72
C THR A 212 -3.72 -20.16 -3.48
N PRO A 213 -2.45 -20.32 -3.87
CA PRO A 213 -1.78 -19.42 -4.82
C PRO A 213 -2.57 -19.17 -6.10
N GLU A 214 -3.17 -20.21 -6.69
CA GLU A 214 -3.98 -20.08 -7.89
C GLU A 214 -5.29 -19.30 -7.65
N ASP A 215 -5.84 -19.32 -6.43
CA ASP A 215 -6.98 -18.47 -6.07
C ASP A 215 -6.57 -17.00 -5.99
N PHE A 216 -5.36 -16.69 -5.52
CA PHE A 216 -4.83 -15.32 -5.54
C PHE A 216 -4.47 -14.85 -6.96
N MET A 217 -3.95 -15.72 -7.83
CA MET A 217 -3.79 -15.40 -9.26
C MET A 217 -5.14 -15.07 -9.92
N TYR A 218 -6.22 -15.78 -9.55
CA TYR A 218 -7.57 -15.41 -9.99
C TYR A 218 -7.98 -14.03 -9.48
N PHE A 219 -7.71 -13.71 -8.21
CA PHE A 219 -7.98 -12.39 -7.64
C PHE A 219 -7.37 -11.29 -8.50
N VAL A 220 -6.06 -11.34 -8.75
CA VAL A 220 -5.37 -10.31 -9.55
C VAL A 220 -5.93 -10.24 -10.98
N ASN A 221 -6.12 -11.41 -11.62
CA ASN A 221 -6.69 -11.48 -12.96
C ASN A 221 -8.12 -10.88 -13.03
N HIS A 222 -8.92 -11.06 -11.99
CA HIS A 222 -10.28 -10.52 -11.91
C HIS A 222 -10.26 -8.99 -11.81
N PHE A 223 -9.33 -8.42 -11.04
CA PHE A 223 -9.11 -6.96 -10.98
C PHE A 223 -8.68 -6.40 -12.35
N HIS A 224 -7.69 -7.02 -12.98
CA HIS A 224 -7.20 -6.57 -14.29
C HIS A 224 -8.27 -6.62 -15.39
N LYS A 225 -9.11 -7.66 -15.41
CA LYS A 225 -10.23 -7.77 -16.35
C LYS A 225 -11.25 -6.64 -16.20
N ASN A 226 -11.31 -6.01 -15.04
CA ASN A 226 -12.19 -4.90 -14.71
C ASN A 226 -11.47 -3.54 -14.73
N ASN A 227 -10.23 -3.49 -15.24
CA ASN A 227 -9.39 -2.30 -15.32
C ASN A 227 -9.11 -1.65 -13.95
N LEU A 228 -8.89 -2.48 -12.92
CA LEU A 228 -8.44 -2.06 -11.61
C LEU A 228 -7.03 -2.61 -11.36
N GLY A 229 -6.13 -1.77 -10.85
CA GLY A 229 -4.78 -2.19 -10.52
C GLY A 229 -4.66 -2.77 -9.12
N VAL A 230 -3.68 -3.64 -8.91
CA VAL A 230 -3.39 -4.29 -7.62
C VAL A 230 -2.01 -3.89 -7.12
N ILE A 231 -1.99 -3.19 -6.00
CA ILE A 231 -0.79 -2.82 -5.25
C ILE A 231 -0.68 -3.75 -4.04
N LEU A 232 0.52 -4.25 -3.77
CA LEU A 232 0.80 -5.12 -2.63
C LEU A 232 1.74 -4.43 -1.64
N ASP A 233 1.37 -4.43 -0.37
CA ASP A 233 2.30 -4.13 0.71
C ASP A 233 3.36 -5.23 0.82
N TRP A 234 4.61 -4.84 0.67
CA TRP A 234 5.78 -5.70 0.75
C TRP A 234 6.71 -5.21 1.87
N VAL A 235 7.20 -6.15 2.69
CA VAL A 235 7.90 -5.84 3.94
C VAL A 235 9.34 -6.35 3.88
N PRO A 236 10.28 -5.60 3.27
CA PRO A 236 11.68 -5.99 3.18
C PRO A 236 12.53 -5.52 4.38
N GLY A 237 11.97 -4.68 5.26
CA GLY A 237 12.74 -4.08 6.35
C GLY A 237 12.99 -5.02 7.52
N HIS A 238 12.06 -5.93 7.80
CA HIS A 238 12.12 -6.80 8.96
C HIS A 238 11.25 -8.06 8.79
N PHE A 239 11.45 -9.05 9.65
CA PHE A 239 10.72 -10.32 9.66
C PHE A 239 10.53 -10.87 11.07
N CYS A 240 9.58 -11.80 11.23
CA CYS A 240 9.22 -12.35 12.54
C CYS A 240 10.31 -13.28 13.11
N LYS A 241 10.45 -13.31 14.45
CA LYS A 241 11.45 -14.15 15.17
C LYS A 241 10.97 -15.57 15.46
N ASP A 242 9.82 -15.97 14.95
CA ASP A 242 9.26 -17.32 15.14
C ASP A 242 10.24 -18.41 14.72
N SER A 243 10.32 -19.47 15.52
CA SER A 243 11.35 -20.50 15.39
C SER A 243 11.30 -21.26 14.07
N HIS A 244 10.13 -21.41 13.45
CA HIS A 244 9.99 -22.06 12.13
C HIS A 244 10.47 -21.18 10.98
N GLY A 245 10.52 -19.86 11.16
CA GLY A 245 10.86 -18.87 10.13
C GLY A 245 12.36 -18.63 9.96
N LEU A 246 12.72 -17.46 9.46
CA LEU A 246 14.09 -17.12 9.03
C LEU A 246 15.07 -16.83 10.18
N TYR A 247 14.58 -16.57 11.40
CA TYR A 247 15.45 -16.15 12.50
C TYR A 247 16.35 -17.28 12.97
N ARG A 248 17.66 -17.01 13.12
CA ARG A 248 18.69 -18.00 13.46
C ARG A 248 18.58 -19.27 12.62
N PHE A 249 18.39 -19.09 11.30
CA PHE A 249 17.90 -20.14 10.40
C PHE A 249 18.65 -21.47 10.49
N ASP A 250 19.97 -21.42 10.55
CA ASP A 250 20.87 -22.58 10.62
C ASP A 250 21.63 -22.68 11.96
N GLY A 251 21.13 -21.98 12.99
CA GLY A 251 21.78 -21.81 14.29
C GLY A 251 22.74 -20.62 14.37
N SER A 252 22.97 -19.90 13.27
CA SER A 252 23.73 -18.64 13.21
C SER A 252 22.86 -17.48 12.70
N ALA A 253 23.35 -16.23 12.74
CA ALA A 253 22.65 -15.13 12.06
C ALA A 253 22.75 -15.30 10.54
N CYS A 254 21.72 -15.86 9.94
CA CYS A 254 21.74 -16.28 8.54
C CYS A 254 21.17 -15.19 7.63
N TYR A 255 19.94 -14.76 7.92
CA TYR A 255 19.21 -13.72 7.18
C TYR A 255 19.30 -12.36 7.86
N GLU A 256 19.43 -12.35 9.18
CA GLU A 256 19.57 -11.18 10.04
C GLU A 256 21.03 -10.75 10.25
N TYR A 257 21.23 -9.55 10.79
CA TYR A 257 22.56 -9.12 11.22
C TYR A 257 23.01 -9.89 12.47
N GLU A 258 24.29 -10.25 12.54
CA GLU A 258 24.84 -10.95 13.72
C GLU A 258 24.86 -10.06 14.96
N ASP A 259 25.13 -8.76 14.80
CA ASP A 259 25.02 -7.78 15.88
C ASP A 259 23.54 -7.55 16.21
N PRO A 260 23.06 -7.92 17.41
CA PRO A 260 21.65 -7.78 17.78
C PRO A 260 21.17 -6.32 17.82
N SER A 261 22.06 -5.34 17.98
CA SER A 261 21.69 -3.92 17.94
C SER A 261 21.28 -3.43 16.55
N LEU A 262 21.71 -4.16 15.51
CA LEU A 262 21.35 -3.96 14.11
C LEU A 262 20.32 -4.98 13.63
N GLY A 263 20.44 -6.22 14.13
CA GLY A 263 19.65 -7.38 13.71
C GLY A 263 18.27 -7.44 14.35
N GLU A 264 17.98 -6.64 15.37
CA GLU A 264 16.68 -6.57 16.04
C GLU A 264 16.19 -5.12 16.19
N ASN A 265 14.87 -4.93 16.13
CA ASN A 265 14.22 -3.63 16.27
C ASN A 265 13.24 -3.58 17.46
N GLU A 266 12.71 -2.39 17.75
CA GLU A 266 11.80 -2.11 18.87
C GLU A 266 10.46 -2.84 18.78
N TRP A 267 10.09 -3.36 17.62
CA TRP A 267 8.88 -4.16 17.42
C TRP A 267 9.07 -5.62 17.82
N GLY A 268 10.26 -5.99 18.33
CA GLY A 268 10.59 -7.37 18.69
C GLY A 268 10.79 -8.28 17.48
N SER A 269 11.10 -7.71 16.32
CA SER A 269 11.34 -8.41 15.06
C SER A 269 12.80 -8.33 14.64
N ALA A 270 13.20 -9.11 13.64
CA ALA A 270 14.57 -9.14 13.13
C ALA A 270 14.72 -8.37 11.81
N ASN A 271 15.82 -7.64 11.63
CA ASN A 271 16.10 -6.88 10.41
C ASN A 271 16.92 -7.73 9.43
N PHE A 272 16.59 -7.66 8.13
CA PHE A 272 17.37 -8.35 7.09
C PHE A 272 18.77 -7.75 6.94
N ASN A 273 19.79 -8.61 6.88
CA ASN A 273 21.17 -8.23 6.57
C ASN A 273 21.37 -8.07 5.07
N VAL A 274 20.92 -6.93 4.54
CA VAL A 274 21.07 -6.57 3.12
C VAL A 274 22.53 -6.32 2.71
N SER A 275 23.49 -6.31 3.65
CA SER A 275 24.92 -6.35 3.32
C SER A 275 25.37 -7.73 2.84
N ARG A 276 24.57 -8.78 3.07
CA ARG A 276 24.86 -10.14 2.64
C ARG A 276 24.22 -10.42 1.28
N ASN A 277 25.03 -10.85 0.33
CA ASN A 277 24.61 -11.06 -1.05
C ASN A 277 23.45 -12.05 -1.20
N GLU A 278 23.48 -13.17 -0.49
CA GLU A 278 22.41 -14.17 -0.57
C GLU A 278 21.07 -13.64 -0.04
N VAL A 279 21.10 -12.76 0.97
CA VAL A 279 19.91 -12.07 1.50
C VAL A 279 19.39 -11.05 0.49
N ARG A 280 20.28 -10.33 -0.21
CA ARG A 280 19.88 -9.45 -1.33
C ARG A 280 19.20 -10.24 -2.43
N SER A 281 19.79 -11.38 -2.85
CA SER A 281 19.18 -12.26 -3.85
C SER A 281 17.82 -12.79 -3.40
N PHE A 282 17.67 -13.15 -2.11
CA PHE A 282 16.40 -13.60 -1.54
C PHE A 282 15.31 -12.52 -1.63
N LEU A 283 15.59 -11.28 -1.23
CA LEU A 283 14.62 -10.19 -1.26
C LEU A 283 14.31 -9.73 -2.69
N LEU A 284 15.35 -9.55 -3.52
CA LEU A 284 15.22 -9.19 -4.93
C LEU A 284 14.35 -10.22 -5.67
N SER A 285 14.63 -11.50 -5.47
CA SER A 285 13.86 -12.57 -6.08
C SER A 285 12.42 -12.63 -5.57
N ASN A 286 12.16 -12.17 -4.33
CA ASN A 286 10.80 -12.17 -3.78
C ASN A 286 9.94 -11.07 -4.41
N LEU A 287 10.51 -9.89 -4.61
CA LEU A 287 9.84 -8.81 -5.34
C LEU A 287 9.47 -9.26 -6.77
N TYR A 288 10.43 -9.87 -7.46
CA TYR A 288 10.23 -10.43 -8.80
C TYR A 288 9.20 -11.55 -8.83
N PHE A 289 9.11 -12.36 -7.77
CA PHE A 289 8.12 -13.42 -7.66
C PHE A 289 6.68 -12.85 -7.65
N TRP A 290 6.42 -11.81 -6.86
CA TRP A 290 5.11 -11.15 -6.84
C TRP A 290 4.74 -10.54 -8.20
N ILE A 291 5.69 -9.86 -8.83
CA ILE A 291 5.44 -9.16 -10.10
C ILE A 291 5.29 -10.15 -11.26
N LYS A 292 6.23 -11.10 -11.39
CA LYS A 292 6.26 -12.01 -12.54
C LYS A 292 5.25 -13.14 -12.44
N GLU A 293 5.07 -13.73 -11.25
CA GLU A 293 4.22 -14.91 -11.10
C GLU A 293 2.78 -14.53 -10.71
N PHE A 294 2.56 -13.39 -10.04
CA PHE A 294 1.22 -12.93 -9.65
C PHE A 294 0.74 -11.67 -10.38
N HIS A 295 1.53 -11.09 -11.27
CA HIS A 295 1.18 -9.92 -12.08
C HIS A 295 0.83 -8.67 -11.25
N ILE A 296 1.34 -8.54 -10.02
CA ILE A 296 1.14 -7.33 -9.20
C ILE A 296 1.57 -6.07 -9.99
N ASP A 297 0.81 -4.98 -9.86
CA ASP A 297 1.02 -3.72 -10.61
C ASP A 297 1.84 -2.70 -9.85
N GLY A 298 1.83 -2.78 -8.52
CA GLY A 298 2.61 -1.90 -7.68
C GLY A 298 2.99 -2.50 -6.35
N ILE A 299 4.03 -1.96 -5.74
CA ILE A 299 4.57 -2.43 -4.47
C ILE A 299 4.71 -1.24 -3.54
N ARG A 300 4.09 -1.32 -2.37
CA ARG A 300 4.29 -0.36 -1.29
C ARG A 300 5.21 -0.95 -0.23
N MET A 301 6.31 -0.26 0.04
CA MET A 301 7.28 -0.65 1.06
C MET A 301 7.02 0.13 2.34
N ASP A 302 6.66 -0.60 3.38
CA ASP A 302 6.42 -0.07 4.72
C ASP A 302 7.72 0.29 5.44
N ALA A 303 7.67 1.37 6.21
CA ALA A 303 8.67 1.83 7.15
C ALA A 303 10.11 1.79 6.61
N ILE A 304 10.33 2.30 5.38
CA ILE A 304 11.67 2.26 4.77
C ILE A 304 12.70 3.05 5.57
N SER A 305 12.27 3.99 6.40
CA SER A 305 13.13 4.70 7.36
C SER A 305 13.90 3.74 8.29
N ASN A 306 13.31 2.60 8.68
CA ASN A 306 13.98 1.56 9.48
C ASN A 306 15.08 0.83 8.70
N MET A 307 15.03 0.86 7.36
CA MET A 307 16.15 0.39 6.53
C MET A 307 17.20 1.48 6.34
N LEU A 308 16.78 2.74 6.16
CA LEU A 308 17.65 3.87 5.81
C LEU A 308 18.56 4.31 6.96
N TYR A 309 18.11 4.18 8.20
CA TYR A 309 18.87 4.58 9.38
C TYR A 309 19.17 3.39 10.29
N TYR A 310 20.27 3.49 11.03
CA TYR A 310 20.50 2.64 12.18
C TYR A 310 19.59 3.06 13.36
N ARG A 311 19.61 2.26 14.44
CA ARG A 311 18.74 2.44 15.61
C ARG A 311 18.86 3.80 16.32
N ASP A 312 19.95 4.53 16.10
CA ASP A 312 20.09 5.91 16.61
C ASP A 312 19.19 6.92 15.87
N GLY A 313 18.57 6.51 14.75
CA GLY A 313 17.68 7.32 13.92
C GLY A 313 18.40 8.43 13.13
N LEU A 314 19.72 8.45 13.15
CA LEU A 314 20.54 9.55 12.60
C LEU A 314 21.61 9.02 11.65
N SER A 315 22.21 7.89 11.97
CA SER A 315 23.29 7.32 11.17
C SER A 315 22.73 6.55 9.98
N GLU A 316 23.12 6.93 8.78
CA GLU A 316 22.68 6.29 7.54
C GLU A 316 23.21 4.86 7.40
N ASN A 317 22.32 3.92 7.09
CA ASN A 317 22.68 2.58 6.67
C ASN A 317 22.92 2.55 5.16
N LYS A 318 24.15 2.92 4.77
CA LYS A 318 24.56 3.01 3.36
C LYS A 318 24.33 1.71 2.56
N ARG A 319 24.44 0.55 3.21
CA ARG A 319 24.21 -0.75 2.56
C ARG A 319 22.76 -0.96 2.19
N SER A 320 21.84 -0.56 3.07
CA SER A 320 20.41 -0.55 2.75
C SER A 320 20.06 0.46 1.66
N VAL A 321 20.67 1.65 1.68
CA VAL A 321 20.48 2.66 0.63
C VAL A 321 20.93 2.12 -0.73
N GLU A 322 22.15 1.56 -0.81
CA GLU A 322 22.69 0.92 -2.01
C GLU A 322 21.77 -0.23 -2.49
N PHE A 323 21.24 -1.03 -1.56
CA PHE A 323 20.32 -2.12 -1.87
C PHE A 323 19.00 -1.61 -2.45
N LEU A 324 18.35 -0.63 -1.82
CA LEU A 324 17.08 -0.05 -2.30
C LEU A 324 17.24 0.59 -3.68
N GLN A 325 18.32 1.35 -3.88
CA GLN A 325 18.63 1.94 -5.18
C GLN A 325 18.80 0.87 -6.26
N TYR A 326 19.60 -0.17 -5.99
CA TYR A 326 19.81 -1.27 -6.91
C TYR A 326 18.51 -2.06 -7.17
N LEU A 327 17.73 -2.33 -6.12
CA LEU A 327 16.46 -3.03 -6.19
C LEU A 327 15.50 -2.31 -7.14
N ASN A 328 15.25 -1.02 -6.89
CA ASN A 328 14.32 -0.21 -7.67
C ASN A 328 14.80 -0.03 -9.12
N GLN A 329 16.09 0.28 -9.32
CA GLN A 329 16.66 0.40 -10.65
C GLN A 329 16.51 -0.90 -11.44
N SER A 330 16.96 -2.02 -10.86
CA SER A 330 16.94 -3.32 -11.53
C SER A 330 15.53 -3.76 -11.88
N LEU A 331 14.53 -3.39 -11.07
CA LEU A 331 13.14 -3.69 -11.36
C LEU A 331 12.61 -2.86 -12.53
N HIS A 332 12.81 -1.55 -12.54
CA HIS A 332 12.36 -0.70 -13.66
C HIS A 332 13.06 -0.99 -14.98
N GLU A 333 14.28 -1.56 -14.96
CA GLU A 333 14.94 -2.07 -16.17
C GLU A 333 14.18 -3.22 -16.84
N GLU A 334 13.52 -4.08 -16.05
CA GLU A 334 12.78 -5.26 -16.56
C GLU A 334 11.27 -5.03 -16.65
N TYR A 335 10.71 -4.27 -15.71
CA TYR A 335 9.29 -3.94 -15.57
C TYR A 335 9.13 -2.41 -15.41
N PRO A 336 9.31 -1.62 -16.49
CA PRO A 336 9.29 -0.16 -16.43
C PRO A 336 7.91 0.44 -16.11
N ASP A 337 6.87 -0.39 -16.07
CA ASP A 337 5.47 -0.02 -15.86
C ASP A 337 4.94 -0.33 -14.46
N ILE A 338 5.77 -0.93 -13.58
CA ILE A 338 5.41 -1.22 -12.18
C ILE A 338 5.56 0.02 -11.32
N MET A 339 4.58 0.25 -10.45
CA MET A 339 4.58 1.36 -9.49
C MET A 339 5.31 0.98 -8.19
N LEU A 340 6.30 1.75 -7.79
CA LEU A 340 7.01 1.61 -6.52
C LEU A 340 6.67 2.74 -5.56
N ILE A 341 6.15 2.40 -4.39
CA ILE A 341 5.66 3.33 -3.38
C ILE A 341 6.47 3.17 -2.09
N ALA A 342 6.99 4.27 -1.57
CA ALA A 342 7.67 4.31 -0.28
C ALA A 342 6.78 4.93 0.80
N GLU A 343 6.72 4.29 1.97
CA GLU A 343 6.40 4.98 3.21
C GLU A 343 7.68 5.30 3.98
N ASP A 344 8.03 6.59 3.96
CA ASP A 344 9.16 7.14 4.69
C ASP A 344 8.66 8.26 5.59
N SER A 345 8.64 8.00 6.88
CA SER A 345 8.29 8.95 7.93
C SER A 345 9.45 9.87 8.35
N SER A 346 10.62 9.72 7.72
CA SER A 346 11.77 10.60 7.91
C SER A 346 11.81 11.75 6.89
N ALA A 347 12.83 12.60 7.00
CA ALA A 347 13.12 13.67 6.05
C ALA A 347 14.12 13.25 4.95
N TRP A 348 14.21 11.95 4.61
CA TRP A 348 15.11 11.50 3.55
C TRP A 348 14.77 12.21 2.22
N PRO A 349 15.74 12.84 1.55
CA PRO A 349 15.50 13.59 0.33
C PRO A 349 15.52 12.68 -0.91
N LEU A 350 14.87 13.12 -1.99
CA LEU A 350 14.94 12.51 -3.32
C LEU A 350 14.45 11.05 -3.34
N VAL A 351 13.49 10.72 -2.48
CA VAL A 351 12.94 9.35 -2.37
C VAL A 351 12.35 8.91 -3.72
N THR A 352 11.67 9.82 -4.42
CA THR A 352 11.01 9.57 -5.71
C THR A 352 11.82 10.00 -6.93
N LYS A 353 13.13 10.20 -6.78
CA LYS A 353 14.02 10.55 -7.90
C LYS A 353 14.88 9.37 -8.31
N TYR A 354 15.39 9.43 -9.54
CA TYR A 354 16.26 8.40 -10.08
C TYR A 354 17.58 8.32 -9.30
N GLN A 355 18.16 7.12 -9.25
CA GLN A 355 19.47 6.90 -8.62
C GLN A 355 20.56 7.79 -9.22
N ALA A 356 20.52 8.06 -10.53
CA ALA A 356 21.49 8.93 -11.20
C ALA A 356 21.51 10.36 -10.62
N ASP A 357 20.40 10.81 -10.04
CA ASP A 357 20.25 12.11 -9.37
C ASP A 357 20.48 12.01 -7.85
N GLY A 358 20.91 10.85 -7.34
CA GLY A 358 21.09 10.57 -5.91
C GLY A 358 19.83 10.11 -5.19
N GLY A 359 18.74 9.83 -5.92
CA GLY A 359 17.48 9.37 -5.32
C GLY A 359 17.44 7.88 -4.99
N LEU A 360 16.35 7.45 -4.35
CA LEU A 360 16.11 6.03 -4.01
C LEU A 360 15.43 5.24 -5.13
N GLY A 361 14.89 5.91 -6.15
CA GLY A 361 14.28 5.27 -7.31
C GLY A 361 12.83 4.80 -7.11
N PHE A 362 12.12 5.28 -6.09
CA PHE A 362 10.67 5.04 -6.00
C PHE A 362 9.91 5.94 -6.97
N ASP A 363 8.68 5.56 -7.33
CA ASP A 363 7.80 6.41 -8.14
C ASP A 363 7.00 7.37 -7.28
N PHE A 364 6.54 6.91 -6.11
CA PHE A 364 5.73 7.67 -5.18
C PHE A 364 6.20 7.55 -3.72
N LYS A 365 5.90 8.57 -2.92
CA LYS A 365 6.10 8.59 -1.48
C LYS A 365 4.80 8.96 -0.77
N TRP A 366 4.47 8.27 0.32
CA TRP A 366 3.39 8.70 1.21
C TRP A 366 3.73 10.05 1.86
N ASN A 367 2.80 11.01 1.78
CA ASN A 367 2.96 12.32 2.41
C ASN A 367 2.51 12.29 3.87
N MET A 368 3.36 11.72 4.72
CA MET A 368 3.10 11.62 6.16
C MET A 368 2.99 12.99 6.84
N GLY A 369 3.68 14.01 6.32
CA GLY A 369 3.58 15.39 6.80
C GLY A 369 2.20 15.99 6.55
N TRP A 370 1.70 15.91 5.32
CA TRP A 370 0.34 16.32 4.95
C TRP A 370 -0.71 15.60 5.81
N MET A 371 -0.59 14.27 5.94
CA MET A 371 -1.55 13.46 6.71
C MET A 371 -1.62 13.95 8.17
N ASN A 372 -0.46 14.05 8.83
CA ASN A 372 -0.37 14.45 10.24
C ASN A 372 -0.91 15.85 10.47
N ASP A 373 -0.52 16.82 9.64
CA ASP A 373 -0.95 18.20 9.82
C ASP A 373 -2.43 18.38 9.50
N THR A 374 -2.93 17.73 8.45
CA THR A 374 -4.33 17.80 8.05
C THR A 374 -5.24 17.20 9.12
N LEU A 375 -4.95 15.99 9.63
CA LEU A 375 -5.76 15.38 10.69
C LEU A 375 -5.73 16.21 11.98
N LYS A 376 -4.55 16.68 12.42
CA LYS A 376 -4.43 17.56 13.59
C LYS A 376 -5.22 18.86 13.44
N TYR A 377 -5.28 19.42 12.23
CA TYR A 377 -6.10 20.61 11.95
C TYR A 377 -7.59 20.30 12.02
N MET A 378 -8.01 19.17 11.43
CA MET A 378 -9.40 18.76 11.40
C MET A 378 -9.95 18.45 12.80
N GLU A 379 -9.12 17.90 13.69
CA GLU A 379 -9.43 17.65 15.11
C GLU A 379 -9.68 18.93 15.92
N GLN A 380 -9.18 20.09 15.47
CA GLN A 380 -9.42 21.35 16.17
C GLN A 380 -10.87 21.81 16.00
N ASP A 381 -11.48 22.25 17.11
CA ASP A 381 -12.74 23.00 17.07
C ASP A 381 -12.58 24.19 16.09
N PRO A 382 -13.57 24.45 15.21
CA PRO A 382 -13.50 25.53 14.23
C PRO A 382 -13.12 26.90 14.80
N PHE A 383 -13.44 27.18 16.05
CA PHE A 383 -13.05 28.43 16.73
C PHE A 383 -11.52 28.58 16.88
N PHE A 384 -10.80 27.47 17.10
CA PHE A 384 -9.34 27.47 17.33
C PHE A 384 -8.51 27.26 16.06
N ARG A 385 -9.15 26.95 14.92
CA ARG A 385 -8.47 26.67 13.64
C ARG A 385 -7.63 27.83 13.11
N LYS A 386 -7.98 29.07 13.44
CA LYS A 386 -7.21 30.26 13.02
C LYS A 386 -5.73 30.18 13.42
N SER A 387 -5.44 29.64 14.61
CA SER A 387 -4.09 29.51 15.16
C SER A 387 -3.32 28.34 14.56
N HIS A 388 -3.99 27.52 13.77
CA HIS A 388 -3.48 26.28 13.20
C HIS A 388 -3.55 26.26 11.67
N HIS A 389 -3.97 27.37 11.03
CA HIS A 389 -4.20 27.44 9.57
C HIS A 389 -2.99 27.00 8.74
N GLY A 390 -1.78 27.28 9.25
CA GLY A 390 -0.53 26.80 8.65
C GLY A 390 -0.45 25.30 8.45
N LYS A 391 -1.16 24.48 9.23
CA LYS A 391 -1.20 23.02 9.05
C LYS A 391 -1.79 22.59 7.71
N LEU A 392 -2.77 23.33 7.18
CA LEU A 392 -3.29 23.05 5.85
C LEU A 392 -2.32 23.54 4.76
N THR A 393 -1.72 24.72 4.92
CA THR A 393 -0.93 25.35 3.86
C THR A 393 0.53 24.90 3.80
N PHE A 394 1.08 24.37 4.89
CA PHE A 394 2.51 24.06 4.99
C PHE A 394 2.97 22.96 4.03
N SER A 395 2.14 21.94 3.80
CA SER A 395 2.48 20.86 2.87
C SER A 395 2.75 21.35 1.45
N PHE A 396 2.12 22.45 1.00
CA PHE A 396 2.39 23.06 -0.31
C PHE A 396 3.80 23.64 -0.46
N MET A 397 4.52 23.89 0.63
CA MET A 397 5.93 24.31 0.58
C MET A 397 6.83 23.23 -0.01
N TYR A 398 6.42 21.96 0.08
CA TYR A 398 7.18 20.82 -0.42
C TYR A 398 6.34 19.85 -1.26
N ALA A 399 5.06 20.09 -1.52
CA ALA A 399 4.15 19.17 -2.24
C ALA A 399 4.63 18.77 -3.64
N PHE A 400 5.59 19.51 -4.22
CA PHE A 400 6.17 19.27 -5.54
C PHE A 400 7.62 18.75 -5.48
N SER A 401 8.18 18.52 -4.29
CA SER A 401 9.55 17.99 -4.13
C SER A 401 9.64 16.51 -4.46
N GLU A 402 8.59 15.77 -4.14
CA GLU A 402 8.42 14.33 -4.40
C GLU A 402 7.07 14.09 -5.08
N ASN A 403 6.92 12.93 -5.71
CA ASN A 403 5.63 12.48 -6.21
C ASN A 403 4.83 11.89 -5.04
N PHE A 404 3.91 12.67 -4.47
CA PHE A 404 3.22 12.25 -3.26
C PHE A 404 1.94 11.45 -3.52
N ILE A 405 1.70 10.44 -2.67
CA ILE A 405 0.37 9.91 -2.35
C ILE A 405 -0.06 10.55 -1.03
N LEU A 406 -1.33 10.91 -0.89
CA LEU A 406 -1.93 11.51 0.31
C LEU A 406 -2.71 10.44 1.08
N PRO A 407 -2.11 9.76 2.07
CA PRO A 407 -2.72 8.62 2.74
C PRO A 407 -3.65 9.03 3.88
N LEU A 408 -4.81 8.38 3.95
CA LEU A 408 -5.60 8.21 5.17
C LEU A 408 -5.69 6.68 5.41
N SER A 409 -4.58 6.10 5.87
CA SER A 409 -4.37 4.66 5.92
C SER A 409 -4.91 3.99 7.18
N HIS A 410 -4.76 2.67 7.25
CA HIS A 410 -5.15 1.83 8.38
C HIS A 410 -4.55 2.29 9.72
N ASP A 411 -3.29 2.76 9.72
CA ASP A 411 -2.56 3.20 10.90
C ASP A 411 -3.18 4.41 11.61
N GLU A 412 -4.00 5.19 10.89
CA GLU A 412 -4.56 6.43 11.43
C GLU A 412 -5.88 6.23 12.16
N ILE A 413 -6.44 5.01 12.16
CA ILE A 413 -7.74 4.69 12.76
C ILE A 413 -7.69 3.51 13.74
N VAL A 414 -6.56 3.35 14.42
CA VAL A 414 -6.27 2.29 15.40
C VAL A 414 -5.58 2.85 16.64
N HIS A 415 -5.36 2.00 17.64
CA HIS A 415 -4.52 2.27 18.81
C HIS A 415 -4.91 3.54 19.59
N GLY A 416 -6.20 3.85 19.69
CA GLY A 416 -6.69 5.02 20.42
C GLY A 416 -6.65 6.32 19.62
N LYS A 417 -6.29 6.28 18.33
CA LYS A 417 -6.30 7.45 17.43
C LYS A 417 -7.71 7.85 17.00
N ASN A 418 -8.74 7.07 17.31
CA ASN A 418 -10.13 7.19 16.86
C ASN A 418 -10.32 6.91 15.35
N SER A 419 -11.53 6.52 14.96
CA SER A 419 -11.97 6.54 13.55
C SER A 419 -11.97 7.96 12.97
N ILE A 420 -11.94 8.09 11.64
CA ILE A 420 -11.98 9.42 10.97
C ILE A 420 -13.16 10.26 11.46
N LEU A 421 -14.34 9.65 11.64
CA LEU A 421 -15.51 10.34 12.16
C LEU A 421 -15.27 10.89 13.57
N ASN A 422 -14.69 10.08 14.45
CA ASN A 422 -14.54 10.42 15.85
C ASN A 422 -13.39 11.39 16.12
N LYS A 423 -12.45 11.57 15.19
CA LYS A 423 -11.50 12.69 15.18
C LYS A 423 -12.16 14.05 15.02
N MET A 424 -13.32 14.12 14.34
CA MET A 424 -13.97 15.40 14.05
C MET A 424 -14.66 15.99 15.30
N PRO A 425 -14.57 17.32 15.52
CA PRO A 425 -15.25 17.99 16.62
C PRO A 425 -16.74 18.23 16.33
N GLY A 426 -17.49 18.63 17.37
CA GLY A 426 -18.90 19.03 17.26
C GLY A 426 -19.90 17.87 17.34
N TYR A 427 -21.15 18.18 17.02
CA TYR A 427 -22.24 17.19 16.98
C TYR A 427 -22.11 16.30 15.75
N TYR A 428 -22.86 15.20 15.73
CA TYR A 428 -22.77 14.18 14.69
C TYR A 428 -22.87 14.77 13.26
N GLU A 429 -23.79 15.69 13.01
CA GLU A 429 -23.96 16.36 11.72
C GLU A 429 -22.77 17.26 11.37
N ASP A 430 -22.17 17.95 12.35
CA ASP A 430 -20.95 18.74 12.15
C ASP A 430 -19.77 17.82 11.81
N LYS A 431 -19.65 16.66 12.49
CA LYS A 431 -18.62 15.65 12.20
C LYS A 431 -18.74 15.15 10.75
N LEU A 432 -19.94 14.81 10.29
CA LEU A 432 -20.17 14.41 8.90
C LEU A 432 -19.80 15.53 7.90
N ALA A 433 -20.09 16.79 8.23
CA ALA A 433 -19.68 17.93 7.40
C ALA A 433 -18.15 18.05 7.34
N HIS A 434 -17.47 17.95 8.49
CA HIS A 434 -16.01 17.94 8.58
C HIS A 434 -15.38 16.83 7.75
N VAL A 435 -15.89 15.60 7.81
CA VAL A 435 -15.37 14.47 7.01
C VAL A 435 -15.49 14.77 5.52
N LYS A 436 -16.66 15.26 5.04
CA LYS A 436 -16.80 15.64 3.63
C LYS A 436 -15.81 16.72 3.23
N ASN A 437 -15.57 17.71 4.09
CA ASN A 437 -14.60 18.77 3.83
C ASN A 437 -13.16 18.22 3.77
N LEU A 438 -12.77 17.35 4.70
CA LEU A 438 -11.48 16.64 4.69
C LEU A 438 -11.26 15.88 3.38
N TYR A 439 -12.21 15.04 2.98
CA TYR A 439 -12.06 14.25 1.75
C TYR A 439 -12.03 15.13 0.50
N SER A 440 -12.81 16.22 0.48
CA SER A 440 -12.75 17.20 -0.61
C SER A 440 -11.38 17.84 -0.71
N TYR A 441 -10.81 18.19 0.44
CA TYR A 441 -9.47 18.78 0.52
C TYR A 441 -8.40 17.79 0.06
N GLN A 442 -8.43 16.54 0.55
CA GLN A 442 -7.57 15.46 0.08
C GLN A 442 -7.66 15.30 -1.44
N MET A 443 -8.88 15.30 -1.99
CA MET A 443 -9.09 15.09 -3.42
C MET A 443 -8.54 16.24 -4.27
N ALA A 444 -8.71 17.49 -3.80
CA ALA A 444 -8.25 18.66 -4.53
C ALA A 444 -6.76 18.96 -4.36
N HIS A 445 -6.14 18.55 -3.24
CA HIS A 445 -4.72 18.78 -2.98
C HIS A 445 -3.84 18.06 -4.02
N PRO A 446 -2.71 18.62 -4.49
CA PRO A 446 -1.78 17.90 -5.38
C PRO A 446 -1.27 16.58 -4.77
N GLY A 447 -1.19 15.54 -5.59
CA GLY A 447 -0.75 14.19 -5.22
C GLY A 447 -1.84 13.14 -5.42
N LYS A 448 -1.46 11.87 -5.49
CA LYS A 448 -2.38 10.73 -5.63
C LYS A 448 -3.11 10.43 -4.31
N LYS A 449 -4.17 9.62 -4.35
CA LYS A 449 -5.10 9.44 -3.20
C LYS A 449 -5.06 8.03 -2.65
N LEU A 450 -5.09 7.90 -1.33
CA LEU A 450 -5.28 6.62 -0.66
C LEU A 450 -6.24 6.78 0.53
N ASN A 451 -7.20 5.86 0.63
CA ASN A 451 -8.12 5.79 1.76
C ASN A 451 -8.33 4.34 2.18
N PHE A 452 -8.26 4.10 3.49
CA PHE A 452 -8.49 2.78 4.05
C PHE A 452 -9.97 2.41 4.14
N MET A 453 -10.25 1.12 3.96
CA MET A 453 -11.58 0.56 4.08
C MET A 453 -12.29 0.95 5.38
N GLY A 454 -13.57 1.31 5.27
CA GLY A 454 -14.40 1.79 6.39
C GLY A 454 -14.46 3.31 6.51
N ASN A 455 -13.43 4.03 6.05
CA ASN A 455 -13.42 5.49 6.06
C ASN A 455 -14.49 6.08 5.13
N GLU A 456 -14.71 5.46 3.96
CA GLU A 456 -15.59 5.94 2.90
C GLU A 456 -17.07 5.99 3.29
N PHE A 457 -17.47 5.27 4.33
CA PHE A 457 -18.80 5.33 4.92
C PHE A 457 -18.79 5.71 6.40
N VAL A 458 -17.66 6.23 6.90
CA VAL A 458 -17.45 6.70 8.26
C VAL A 458 -17.82 5.70 9.34
N GLN A 459 -17.13 4.56 9.32
CA GLN A 459 -17.18 3.60 10.43
C GLN A 459 -16.98 4.32 11.78
N GLY A 460 -17.79 3.95 12.78
CA GLY A 460 -17.76 4.58 14.09
C GLY A 460 -16.59 4.10 14.92
N LEU A 461 -16.40 2.78 14.98
CA LEU A 461 -15.31 2.16 15.74
C LEU A 461 -13.98 2.26 15.01
N GLU A 462 -12.89 2.28 15.78
CA GLU A 462 -11.55 2.01 15.24
C GLU A 462 -11.51 0.68 14.50
N TRP A 463 -10.61 0.57 13.53
CA TRP A 463 -10.44 -0.68 12.81
C TRP A 463 -9.95 -1.78 13.76
N ARG A 464 -10.52 -2.97 13.60
CA ARG A 464 -10.22 -4.15 14.40
C ARG A 464 -10.01 -5.32 13.45
N TYR A 465 -8.77 -5.77 13.33
CA TYR A 465 -8.40 -6.86 12.41
C TYR A 465 -9.16 -8.18 12.64
N TYR A 466 -9.71 -8.39 13.84
CA TYR A 466 -10.43 -9.61 14.21
C TYR A 466 -11.93 -9.58 13.90
N GLU A 467 -12.49 -8.44 13.51
CA GLU A 467 -13.90 -8.27 13.12
C GLU A 467 -14.02 -7.79 11.68
N GLN A 468 -15.19 -7.98 11.06
CA GLN A 468 -15.47 -7.33 9.79
C GLN A 468 -15.83 -5.85 9.99
N LEU A 469 -15.79 -5.07 8.92
CA LEU A 469 -16.28 -3.68 8.95
C LEU A 469 -17.78 -3.60 9.32
N GLU A 470 -18.20 -2.43 9.82
CA GLU A 470 -19.57 -2.15 10.27
C GLU A 470 -20.57 -1.96 9.10
N TRP A 471 -20.67 -2.95 8.18
CA TRP A 471 -21.52 -2.91 6.98
C TRP A 471 -23.00 -2.64 7.26
N GLN A 472 -23.48 -2.97 8.47
CA GLN A 472 -24.84 -2.65 8.92
C GLN A 472 -25.14 -1.14 8.89
N LEU A 473 -24.12 -0.28 9.04
CA LEU A 473 -24.28 1.17 8.98
C LEU A 473 -24.83 1.64 7.63
N LEU A 474 -24.48 0.97 6.54
CA LEU A 474 -25.01 1.30 5.22
C LEU A 474 -26.51 0.97 5.06
N LYS A 475 -27.07 0.15 5.95
CA LYS A 475 -28.52 -0.16 5.98
C LYS A 475 -29.27 0.71 6.97
N GLU A 476 -28.66 0.98 8.12
CA GLU A 476 -29.35 1.51 9.31
C GLU A 476 -28.98 2.96 9.63
N ASN A 477 -27.85 3.45 9.14
CA ASN A 477 -27.33 4.78 9.48
C ASN A 477 -27.33 5.72 8.25
N LYS A 478 -28.21 6.71 8.30
CA LYS A 478 -28.38 7.70 7.23
C LYS A 478 -27.12 8.53 6.96
N GLY A 479 -26.38 8.90 7.99
CA GLY A 479 -25.13 9.67 7.85
C GLY A 479 -24.07 8.90 7.07
N SER A 480 -23.89 7.62 7.36
CA SER A 480 -22.95 6.71 6.70
C SER A 480 -23.31 6.53 5.22
N GLN A 481 -24.60 6.32 4.92
CA GLN A 481 -25.10 6.29 3.54
C GLN A 481 -24.83 7.60 2.78
N ASP A 482 -24.96 8.74 3.44
CA ASP A 482 -24.77 10.05 2.82
C ASP A 482 -23.29 10.37 2.57
N ILE A 483 -22.40 9.95 3.48
CA ILE A 483 -20.94 10.04 3.25
C ILE A 483 -20.52 9.10 2.12
N GLN A 484 -20.98 7.85 2.08
CA GLN A 484 -20.64 6.93 0.99
C GLN A 484 -21.07 7.47 -0.37
N LYS A 485 -22.27 8.05 -0.46
CA LYS A 485 -22.73 8.73 -1.69
C LYS A 485 -21.85 9.92 -2.05
N TYR A 486 -21.40 10.68 -1.06
CA TYR A 486 -20.50 11.81 -1.29
C TYR A 486 -19.14 11.34 -1.81
N VAL A 487 -18.51 10.36 -1.15
CA VAL A 487 -17.23 9.79 -1.56
C VAL A 487 -17.32 9.19 -2.96
N LYS A 488 -18.40 8.47 -3.28
CA LYS A 488 -18.66 7.96 -4.64
C LYS A 488 -18.70 9.08 -5.69
N ALA A 489 -19.39 10.18 -5.39
CA ALA A 489 -19.46 11.34 -6.29
C ALA A 489 -18.11 12.08 -6.41
N LEU A 490 -17.37 12.17 -5.31
CA LEU A 490 -16.05 12.81 -5.26
C LEU A 490 -14.99 12.00 -6.01
N ASN A 491 -15.00 10.67 -5.86
CA ASN A 491 -14.14 9.77 -6.63
C ASN A 491 -14.44 9.89 -8.13
N LYS A 492 -15.73 9.92 -8.51
CA LYS A 492 -16.13 10.14 -9.89
C LYS A 492 -15.63 11.49 -10.43
N LEU A 493 -15.77 12.57 -9.65
CA LEU A 493 -15.24 13.89 -10.00
C LEU A 493 -13.74 13.83 -10.28
N TYR A 494 -12.96 13.15 -9.43
CA TYR A 494 -11.53 12.98 -9.63
C TYR A 494 -11.17 12.25 -10.92
N LEU A 495 -11.94 11.23 -11.31
CA LEU A 495 -11.71 10.52 -12.58
C LEU A 495 -12.03 11.39 -13.81
N GLU A 496 -13.10 12.19 -13.74
CA GLU A 496 -13.60 12.97 -14.88
C GLU A 496 -12.83 14.29 -15.10
N GLU A 497 -12.16 14.82 -14.08
CA GLU A 497 -11.55 16.14 -14.08
C GLU A 497 -10.02 16.08 -14.04
N GLU A 498 -9.38 16.16 -15.21
CA GLU A 498 -7.91 16.06 -15.38
C GLU A 498 -7.11 17.00 -14.49
N ALA A 499 -7.61 18.22 -14.32
CA ALA A 499 -7.03 19.22 -13.44
C ALA A 499 -6.75 18.69 -12.01
N LEU A 500 -7.57 17.77 -11.48
CA LEU A 500 -7.45 17.26 -10.12
C LEU A 500 -6.32 16.23 -9.93
N TRP A 501 -5.76 15.67 -11.00
CA TRP A 501 -4.65 14.72 -10.95
C TRP A 501 -3.42 15.13 -11.78
N HIS A 502 -3.42 16.35 -12.34
CA HIS A 502 -2.20 17.03 -12.79
C HIS A 502 -1.45 17.60 -11.59
N ASP A 503 -0.48 16.83 -11.06
CA ASP A 503 0.15 17.08 -9.75
C ASP A 503 1.46 17.89 -9.83
N GLY A 504 1.83 18.38 -11.01
CA GLY A 504 2.96 19.30 -11.19
C GLY A 504 2.71 20.66 -10.56
N GLN A 505 3.79 21.41 -10.31
CA GLN A 505 3.70 22.78 -9.76
C GLN A 505 2.89 23.72 -10.67
N ASP A 506 2.93 23.49 -11.97
CA ASP A 506 2.14 24.21 -12.99
C ASP A 506 0.64 23.87 -12.94
N GLY A 507 0.25 22.80 -12.24
CA GLY A 507 -1.13 22.38 -12.04
C GLY A 507 -1.87 23.01 -10.88
N PHE A 508 -1.23 23.93 -10.16
CA PHE A 508 -1.75 24.51 -8.92
C PHE A 508 -1.57 26.03 -8.88
N GLU A 509 -2.53 26.74 -8.30
CA GLU A 509 -2.40 28.18 -8.02
C GLU A 509 -3.30 28.61 -6.85
N TRP A 510 -2.73 29.30 -5.87
CA TRP A 510 -3.52 29.86 -4.78
C TRP A 510 -4.46 30.96 -5.26
N ILE A 511 -5.69 30.99 -4.72
CA ILE A 511 -6.59 32.15 -4.79
C ILE A 511 -6.67 32.82 -3.41
N GLU A 512 -6.76 32.03 -2.34
CA GLU A 512 -6.81 32.52 -0.97
C GLU A 512 -6.25 31.48 0.00
N HIS A 513 -5.19 31.84 0.73
CA HIS A 513 -4.54 30.96 1.72
C HIS A 513 -4.15 31.66 3.03
N GLU A 514 -4.44 32.96 3.14
CA GLU A 514 -4.08 33.78 4.32
C GLU A 514 -5.30 34.18 5.16
N ASN A 515 -6.51 33.76 4.76
CA ASN A 515 -7.75 34.13 5.45
C ASN A 515 -7.97 33.27 6.71
N ILE A 516 -7.06 33.41 7.65
CA ILE A 516 -7.05 32.70 8.93
C ILE A 516 -8.26 33.06 9.81
N ASN A 517 -8.83 34.26 9.65
CA ASN A 517 -9.95 34.73 10.46
C ASN A 517 -11.27 34.05 10.08
N GLU A 518 -11.44 33.73 8.80
CA GLU A 518 -12.62 33.04 8.28
C GLU A 518 -12.36 31.56 7.98
N ASN A 519 -11.15 31.05 8.24
CA ASN A 519 -10.74 29.67 7.97
C ASN A 519 -11.10 29.21 6.54
N MET A 520 -10.92 30.10 5.58
CA MET A 520 -11.20 29.85 4.17
C MET A 520 -9.91 29.46 3.46
N LEU A 521 -10.00 28.46 2.59
CA LEU A 521 -8.90 28.02 1.74
C LEU A 521 -9.42 27.83 0.32
N ILE A 522 -8.78 28.48 -0.65
CA ILE A 522 -9.24 28.50 -2.03
C ILE A 522 -8.06 28.41 -2.98
N PHE A 523 -8.13 27.49 -3.94
CA PHE A 523 -7.10 27.34 -4.95
C PHE A 523 -7.65 26.79 -6.26
N LEU A 524 -6.86 26.98 -7.32
CA LEU A 524 -7.05 26.39 -8.63
C LEU A 524 -6.29 25.07 -8.71
N ARG A 525 -6.95 24.09 -9.30
CA ARG A 525 -6.33 22.95 -9.97
C ARG A 525 -6.52 23.15 -11.47
N LYS A 526 -5.48 22.94 -12.27
CA LYS A 526 -5.51 23.27 -13.71
C LYS A 526 -4.64 22.33 -14.53
N THR A 527 -5.01 22.15 -15.79
CA THR A 527 -4.11 21.60 -16.80
C THR A 527 -3.12 22.66 -17.28
N PRO A 528 -2.01 22.26 -17.93
CA PRO A 528 -1.15 23.21 -18.62
C PRO A 528 -1.96 24.12 -19.55
N ASN A 529 -1.62 25.41 -19.59
CA ASN A 529 -2.30 26.44 -20.39
C ASN A 529 -3.76 26.76 -20.01
N MET A 530 -4.28 26.28 -18.86
CA MET A 530 -5.64 26.61 -18.37
C MET A 530 -6.77 26.16 -19.31
N GLU A 531 -6.56 25.12 -20.13
CA GLU A 531 -7.61 24.57 -21.00
C GLU A 531 -8.76 23.97 -20.19
N ASP A 532 -8.44 23.34 -19.05
CA ASP A 532 -9.38 22.93 -18.02
C ASP A 532 -8.87 23.37 -16.65
N PHE A 533 -9.79 23.81 -15.80
CA PHE A 533 -9.47 24.16 -14.42
C PHE A 533 -10.68 24.03 -13.50
N ILE A 534 -10.38 23.70 -12.25
CA ILE A 534 -11.33 23.59 -11.16
C ILE A 534 -10.92 24.57 -10.06
N ILE A 535 -11.90 25.35 -9.58
CA ILE A 535 -11.73 26.14 -8.36
C ILE A 535 -12.22 25.29 -7.19
N ALA A 536 -11.33 24.92 -6.29
CA ALA A 536 -11.66 24.22 -5.07
C ALA A 536 -11.78 25.23 -3.92
N VAL A 537 -12.95 25.27 -3.28
CA VAL A 537 -13.30 26.20 -2.21
C VAL A 537 -13.59 25.42 -0.94
N PHE A 538 -12.90 25.73 0.14
CA PHE A 538 -13.08 25.08 1.44
C PHE A 538 -13.43 26.11 2.51
N ASN A 539 -14.54 25.89 3.19
CA ASN A 539 -14.89 26.63 4.40
C ASN A 539 -14.66 25.72 5.62
N PHE A 540 -13.54 25.91 6.29
CA PHE A 540 -13.22 25.20 7.53
C PHE A 540 -13.72 25.92 8.78
N SER A 541 -14.50 26.99 8.65
CA SER A 541 -15.14 27.66 9.78
C SER A 541 -16.46 27.00 10.16
N GLY A 542 -16.90 27.29 11.39
CA GLY A 542 -18.23 26.97 11.88
C GLY A 542 -19.32 27.95 11.44
N LYS A 543 -19.06 28.81 10.43
CA LYS A 543 -19.99 29.86 9.99
C LYS A 543 -20.37 29.71 8.51
N ASP A 544 -21.63 30.01 8.20
CA ASP A 544 -22.11 30.12 6.82
C ASP A 544 -21.73 31.48 6.24
N HIS A 545 -21.40 31.51 4.95
CA HIS A 545 -21.20 32.75 4.20
C HIS A 545 -22.23 32.83 3.06
N GLU A 546 -23.08 33.85 3.07
CA GLU A 546 -24.14 34.02 2.07
C GLU A 546 -23.63 34.63 0.76
N LYS A 547 -22.60 35.49 0.83
CA LYS A 547 -22.01 36.23 -0.29
C LYS A 547 -20.50 36.36 -0.12
N TYR A 548 -19.80 35.23 -0.14
CA TYR A 548 -18.35 35.20 -0.05
C TYR A 548 -17.73 35.62 -1.40
N PRO A 549 -16.94 36.70 -1.45
CA PRO A 549 -16.29 37.13 -2.67
C PRO A 549 -15.10 36.21 -3.00
N LEU A 550 -15.04 35.70 -4.22
CA LEU A 550 -13.99 34.80 -4.70
C LEU A 550 -13.45 35.33 -6.04
N GLY A 551 -12.17 35.67 -6.11
CA GLY A 551 -11.54 36.13 -7.35
C GLY A 551 -11.45 35.00 -8.38
N VAL A 552 -11.85 35.25 -9.63
CA VAL A 552 -11.89 34.21 -10.70
C VAL A 552 -11.08 34.62 -11.95
N PRO A 553 -10.53 33.67 -12.73
CA PRO A 553 -9.59 33.99 -13.81
C PRO A 553 -10.23 34.53 -15.10
N LEU A 554 -11.48 34.15 -15.41
CA LEU A 554 -12.17 34.50 -16.67
C LEU A 554 -13.47 35.27 -16.43
N GLU A 555 -13.78 36.22 -17.31
CA GLU A 555 -14.98 37.07 -17.23
C GLU A 555 -16.14 36.68 -18.17
N ASP A 556 -15.85 36.01 -19.28
CA ASP A 556 -16.81 35.77 -20.38
C ASP A 556 -17.63 34.46 -20.24
N GLY A 557 -18.18 34.21 -19.05
CA GLY A 557 -18.96 32.97 -18.81
C GLY A 557 -19.58 32.88 -17.41
N GLU A 558 -19.89 31.66 -16.99
CA GLU A 558 -20.44 31.33 -15.67
C GLU A 558 -19.60 30.27 -14.97
N TYR A 559 -19.54 30.33 -13.64
CA TYR A 559 -18.90 29.30 -12.81
C TYR A 559 -19.98 28.41 -12.22
N GLU A 560 -20.00 27.13 -12.58
CA GLU A 560 -20.98 26.15 -12.10
C GLU A 560 -20.40 25.33 -10.94
N ALA A 561 -21.17 25.19 -9.86
CA ALA A 561 -20.87 24.22 -8.81
C ALA A 561 -21.13 22.81 -9.32
N ILE A 562 -20.05 22.09 -9.63
CA ILE A 562 -20.11 20.71 -10.15
C ILE A 562 -20.18 19.67 -9.03
N LEU A 563 -19.68 20.02 -7.84
CA LEU A 563 -19.88 19.26 -6.61
C LEU A 563 -19.96 20.23 -5.41
N ASP A 564 -20.94 20.00 -4.54
CA ASP A 564 -21.14 20.76 -3.31
C ASP A 564 -21.42 19.80 -2.15
N SER A 565 -20.55 19.80 -1.15
CA SER A 565 -20.64 18.87 -0.02
C SER A 565 -21.86 19.12 0.87
N ASN A 566 -22.51 20.29 0.76
CA ASN A 566 -23.70 20.64 1.50
C ASN A 566 -25.01 20.31 0.73
N GLU A 567 -24.96 19.63 -0.42
CA GLU A 567 -26.18 19.15 -1.08
C GLU A 567 -26.96 18.14 -0.21
N LYS A 568 -28.29 18.24 -0.25
CA LYS A 568 -29.21 17.37 0.52
C LYS A 568 -29.04 15.88 0.22
N LYS A 569 -28.62 15.52 -1.01
CA LYS A 569 -28.35 14.12 -1.40
C LYS A 569 -27.12 13.53 -0.67
N PHE A 570 -26.30 14.39 -0.07
CA PHE A 570 -25.14 14.06 0.76
C PHE A 570 -25.35 14.44 2.23
N GLY A 571 -26.60 14.58 2.67
CA GLY A 571 -26.95 14.89 4.05
C GLY A 571 -26.74 16.35 4.47
N GLY A 572 -26.50 17.25 3.53
CA GLY A 572 -26.44 18.70 3.79
C GLY A 572 -27.81 19.39 3.70
N SER A 573 -27.81 20.72 3.75
CA SER A 573 -29.03 21.54 3.75
C SER A 573 -29.42 22.11 2.38
N TYR A 574 -28.49 22.14 1.41
CA TYR A 574 -28.72 22.75 0.12
C TYR A 574 -29.62 21.90 -0.78
N GLN A 575 -30.74 22.48 -1.23
CA GLN A 575 -31.70 21.85 -2.13
C GLN A 575 -31.99 22.83 -3.28
N GLY A 576 -31.77 22.40 -4.53
CA GLY A 576 -31.97 23.27 -5.69
C GLY A 576 -31.32 22.74 -6.97
N ARG A 577 -31.41 23.55 -8.04
CA ARG A 577 -30.63 23.33 -9.27
C ARG A 577 -29.15 23.63 -9.01
N LYS A 578 -28.25 23.12 -9.85
CA LYS A 578 -26.82 23.48 -9.75
C LYS A 578 -26.62 24.99 -9.71
N ARG A 579 -25.77 25.43 -8.79
CA ARG A 579 -25.48 26.86 -8.59
C ARG A 579 -24.58 27.36 -9.69
N LYS A 580 -24.90 28.53 -10.22
CA LYS A 580 -24.13 29.21 -11.26
C LYS A 580 -23.85 30.63 -10.81
N TYR A 581 -22.63 31.07 -10.99
CA TYR A 581 -22.15 32.36 -10.54
C TYR A 581 -21.59 33.15 -11.71
N LYS A 582 -22.06 34.39 -11.87
CA LYS A 582 -21.59 35.30 -12.92
C LYS A 582 -20.48 36.21 -12.39
N PRO A 583 -19.39 36.40 -13.15
CA PRO A 583 -18.35 37.36 -12.79
C PRO A 583 -18.89 38.78 -12.63
N ILE A 584 -18.40 39.47 -11.61
CA ILE A 584 -18.60 40.88 -11.35
C ILE A 584 -17.25 41.56 -11.66
N LYS A 585 -17.26 42.53 -12.59
CA LYS A 585 -16.06 43.28 -13.00
C LYS A 585 -15.59 44.22 -11.89
N LYS A 586 -14.80 43.70 -10.97
CA LYS A 586 -14.16 44.41 -9.87
C LYS A 586 -13.04 43.54 -9.32
N SER A 587 -11.92 44.17 -8.98
CA SER A 587 -10.77 43.41 -8.50
C SER A 587 -11.00 42.80 -7.11
N TRP A 588 -10.61 41.54 -6.95
CA TRP A 588 -10.61 40.78 -5.69
C TRP A 588 -9.57 39.65 -5.76
N ASN A 589 -8.92 39.30 -4.65
CA ASN A 589 -7.86 38.28 -4.58
C ASN A 589 -6.83 38.37 -5.72
N TYR A 590 -6.35 39.60 -6.00
CA TYR A 590 -5.39 39.90 -7.07
C TYR A 590 -5.84 39.52 -8.49
N ARG A 591 -7.16 39.38 -8.71
CA ARG A 591 -7.76 39.17 -10.04
C ARG A 591 -8.66 40.33 -10.42
N GLU A 592 -8.94 40.49 -11.70
CA GLU A 592 -9.72 41.62 -12.26
C GLU A 592 -11.23 41.51 -12.01
N GLN A 593 -11.72 40.30 -11.72
CA GLN A 593 -13.12 39.99 -11.47
C GLN A 593 -13.27 38.98 -10.33
N TYR A 594 -14.48 38.93 -9.78
CA TYR A 594 -14.85 37.99 -8.72
C TYR A 594 -16.28 37.47 -8.87
N ILE A 595 -16.61 36.40 -8.17
CA ILE A 595 -17.97 35.90 -8.00
C ILE A 595 -18.37 35.96 -6.53
N GLU A 596 -19.67 36.09 -6.23
CA GLU A 596 -20.20 35.97 -4.88
C GLU A 596 -20.82 34.58 -4.69
N ILE A 597 -20.16 33.74 -3.90
CA ILE A 597 -20.64 32.39 -3.60
C ILE A 597 -21.32 32.33 -2.24
N LYS A 598 -22.35 31.49 -2.17
CA LYS A 598 -22.87 31.00 -0.89
C LYS A 598 -22.10 29.75 -0.50
N ILE A 599 -21.51 29.67 0.68
CA ILE A 599 -20.82 28.46 1.16
C ILE A 599 -21.19 28.20 2.61
N ALA A 600 -21.59 26.96 2.91
CA ALA A 600 -22.01 26.58 4.25
C ALA A 600 -20.79 26.37 5.16
N LYS A 601 -20.99 26.41 6.48
CA LYS A 601 -19.98 26.00 7.46
C LYS A 601 -19.48 24.59 7.17
N ASN A 602 -18.19 24.34 7.43
CA ASN A 602 -17.58 23.01 7.32
C ASN A 602 -17.86 22.30 5.98
N SER A 603 -17.83 23.03 4.88
CA SER A 603 -18.22 22.52 3.55
C SER A 603 -17.19 22.85 2.48
N ALA A 604 -17.29 22.13 1.36
CA ALA A 604 -16.46 22.32 0.18
C ALA A 604 -17.32 22.45 -1.08
N ILE A 605 -16.86 23.27 -2.02
CA ILE A 605 -17.47 23.44 -3.35
C ILE A 605 -16.37 23.34 -4.41
N PHE A 606 -16.63 22.57 -5.46
CA PHE A 606 -15.84 22.56 -6.68
C PHE A 606 -16.58 23.32 -7.77
N LEU A 607 -15.95 24.37 -8.31
CA LEU A 607 -16.50 25.20 -9.37
C LEU A 607 -15.76 24.94 -10.68
N LYS A 608 -16.52 24.83 -11.77
CA LYS A 608 -15.98 24.72 -13.14
C LYS A 608 -16.51 25.85 -14.01
N TYR A 609 -15.63 26.43 -14.80
CA TYR A 609 -16.00 27.47 -15.77
C TYR A 609 -16.81 26.88 -16.93
N LYS A 610 -17.83 27.61 -17.36
CA LYS A 610 -18.67 27.33 -18.52
C LYS A 610 -18.79 28.60 -19.35
N LYS A 611 -18.21 28.57 -20.54
CA LYS A 611 -18.28 29.66 -21.52
C LYS A 611 -19.70 29.86 -22.02
#